data_AF-A0A965UF47-F1
#
_entry.id   AF-A0A965UF47-F1
#
_cell.length_a   1.000
_cell.length_b   1.000
_cell.length_c   1.000
_cell.angle_alpha   90.00
_cell.angle_beta   90.00
_cell.angle_gamma   90.00
#
_symmetry.space_group_name_H-M   'P 1'
#
loop_
_entity.id
_entity.type
_entity.pdbx_description
1 polymer ?
#
loop_
_entity_poly.entity_id
_entity_poly.type
_entity_poly.pdbx_seq_one_letter_code
_entity_poly.pdbx_strand_id
1 'polypeptide(L)'
;MKQTFKIPEDCDRVTIEPKRWRAKENMHYCHLDSQLKALRDTEHGLKWDDMRYISGNYFISDVDAEEAAEKIKELLKQINP
;
A
#
# COMPACT_ATOMS: atom_id res chain seq x y z
N MET A 1 37.25 -37.87 11.71
CA MET A 1 37.00 -36.59 12.40
C MET A 1 35.74 -35.97 11.81
N LYS A 2 34.71 -35.69 12.60
CA LYS A 2 33.51 -34.97 12.14
C LYS A 2 33.74 -33.49 12.43
N GLN A 3 33.78 -32.66 11.40
CA GLN A 3 33.87 -31.21 11.57
C GLN A 3 32.47 -30.67 11.87
N THR A 4 32.23 -30.31 13.12
CA THR A 4 31.01 -29.65 13.56
C THR A 4 31.13 -28.16 13.25
N PHE A 5 30.33 -27.69 12.29
CA PHE A 5 30.18 -26.26 12.05
C PHE A 5 29.21 -25.68 13.10
N LYS A 6 29.70 -24.78 13.95
CA LYS A 6 28.85 -23.98 14.83
C LYS A 6 28.27 -22.83 14.01
N ILE A 7 26.95 -22.80 13.86
CA ILE A 7 26.23 -21.65 13.32
C ILE A 7 26.18 -20.61 14.45
N PRO A 8 26.61 -19.35 14.24
CA PRO A 8 26.49 -18.31 15.26
C PRO A 8 25.02 -18.02 15.56
N GLU A 9 24.66 -18.03 16.84
CA GLU A 9 23.38 -17.56 17.35
C GLU A 9 23.38 -16.02 17.42
N ASP A 10 23.41 -15.35 16.27
CA ASP A 10 23.09 -13.93 16.22
C ASP A 10 21.94 -13.74 15.22
N CYS A 11 20.75 -13.75 15.79
CA CYS A 11 19.48 -13.54 15.14
C CYS A 11 19.32 -12.06 14.80
N ASP A 12 19.82 -11.63 13.64
CA ASP A 12 19.23 -10.51 12.93
C ASP A 12 18.91 -10.98 11.52
N ARG A 13 17.69 -11.54 11.37
CA ARG A 13 17.04 -11.56 10.06
C ARG A 13 16.87 -10.10 9.67
N VAL A 14 17.84 -9.54 8.95
CA VAL A 14 17.63 -8.33 8.17
C VAL A 14 16.59 -8.71 7.12
N THR A 15 15.32 -8.57 7.49
CA THR A 15 14.23 -8.55 6.53
C THR A 15 14.48 -7.33 5.68
N ILE A 16 15.12 -7.55 4.53
CA ILE A 16 15.19 -6.57 3.45
C ILE A 16 13.74 -6.40 3.03
N GLU A 17 13.04 -5.46 3.66
CA GLU A 17 11.70 -5.14 3.22
C GLU A 17 11.82 -4.65 1.77
N PRO A 18 11.03 -5.21 0.83
CA PRO A 18 11.04 -4.72 -0.52
C PRO A 18 10.80 -3.22 -0.48
N LYS A 19 11.54 -2.44 -1.28
CA LYS A 19 11.38 -0.99 -1.38
C LYS A 19 9.97 -0.69 -1.88
N ARG A 20 9.00 -0.56 -0.96
CA ARG A 20 7.60 -0.30 -1.28
C ARG A 20 7.51 1.14 -1.78
N TRP A 21 6.75 1.37 -2.85
CA TRP A 21 6.42 2.71 -3.35
C TRP A 21 5.32 3.35 -2.46
N ARG A 22 5.45 3.21 -1.14
CA ARG A 22 4.47 3.63 -0.15
C ARG A 22 4.91 4.96 0.47
N ALA A 23 3.96 5.70 1.04
CA ALA A 23 4.33 6.88 1.81
C ALA A 23 5.19 6.46 3.03
N LYS A 24 5.97 7.40 3.56
CA LYS A 24 6.69 7.17 4.81
C LYS A 24 5.72 7.27 5.99
N GLU A 25 6.07 6.70 7.13
CA GLU A 25 5.30 6.86 8.36
C GLU A 25 5.03 8.35 8.67
N ASN A 26 3.79 8.64 9.07
CA ASN A 26 3.22 9.97 9.30
C ASN A 26 3.12 10.87 8.06
N MET A 27 3.35 10.35 6.86
CA MET A 27 3.09 11.06 5.60
C MET A 27 1.71 10.72 5.05
N HIS A 28 1.15 11.66 4.29
CA HIS A 28 -0.16 11.46 3.69
C HIS A 28 -0.12 10.58 2.45
N TYR A 29 -1.25 9.90 2.23
CA TYR A 29 -1.60 9.25 0.98
C TYR A 29 -3.10 9.41 0.73
N CYS A 30 -3.51 9.12 -0.49
CA CYS A 30 -4.90 9.18 -0.92
C CYS A 30 -5.48 7.80 -1.14
N HIS A 31 -6.78 7.67 -0.90
CA HIS A 31 -7.56 6.48 -1.19
C HIS A 31 -8.98 6.88 -1.60
N LEU A 32 -9.68 5.98 -2.26
CA LEU A 32 -11.09 6.13 -2.59
C LEU A 32 -11.96 5.54 -1.48
N ASP A 33 -13.00 6.28 -1.10
CA ASP A 33 -14.08 5.74 -0.27
C ASP A 33 -15.08 4.91 -1.08
N SER A 34 -16.14 4.45 -0.43
CA SER A 34 -17.21 3.67 -1.06
C SER A 34 -18.03 4.45 -2.10
N GLN A 35 -17.91 5.78 -2.13
CA GLN A 35 -18.55 6.65 -3.12
C GLN A 35 -17.56 7.08 -4.22
N LEU A 36 -16.37 6.47 -4.27
CA LEU A 36 -15.29 6.82 -5.18
C LEU A 36 -14.81 8.27 -4.99
N LYS A 37 -14.88 8.80 -3.77
CA LYS A 37 -14.30 10.10 -3.43
C LYS A 37 -12.86 9.91 -2.97
N ALA A 38 -11.95 10.69 -3.53
CA ALA A 38 -10.56 10.76 -3.05
C ALA A 38 -10.52 11.39 -1.65
N LEU A 39 -9.93 10.68 -0.71
CA LEU A 39 -9.72 11.09 0.68
C LEU A 39 -8.25 10.93 1.04
N ARG A 40 -7.72 11.92 1.76
CA ARG A 40 -6.38 11.83 2.36
C ARG A 40 -6.46 11.07 3.69
N ASP A 41 -5.48 10.21 3.92
CA ASP A 41 -5.22 9.57 5.19
C ASP A 41 -3.73 9.68 5.53
N THR A 42 -3.34 9.25 6.73
CA THR A 42 -1.95 9.28 7.19
C THR A 42 -1.42 7.86 7.32
N GLU A 43 -0.22 7.63 6.77
CA GLU A 43 0.47 6.36 6.86
C GLU A 43 0.92 6.09 8.30
N HIS A 44 0.32 5.12 8.98
CA HIS A 44 0.66 4.77 10.36
C HIS A 44 1.19 3.34 10.50
N GLY A 45 1.42 2.64 9.39
CA GLY A 45 1.78 1.22 9.39
C GLY A 45 0.66 0.34 9.92
N LEU A 46 -0.59 0.81 9.87
CA LEU A 46 -1.74 0.11 10.46
C LEU A 46 -2.37 -0.83 9.42
N LYS A 47 -3.18 -1.77 9.91
CA LYS A 47 -3.78 -2.81 9.06
C LYS A 47 -4.59 -2.25 7.89
N TRP A 48 -5.22 -1.09 8.05
CA TRP A 48 -5.96 -0.43 6.96
C TRP A 48 -5.05 0.16 5.89
N ASP A 49 -3.88 0.67 6.27
CA ASP A 49 -2.88 1.15 5.31
C ASP A 49 -2.39 -0.02 4.45
N ASP A 50 -2.15 -1.18 5.06
CA ASP A 50 -1.82 -2.42 4.34
C ASP A 50 -2.94 -2.87 3.39
N MET A 51 -4.20 -2.88 3.85
CA MET A 51 -5.34 -3.27 3.01
C MET A 51 -5.52 -2.36 1.80
N ARG A 52 -5.38 -1.05 2.00
CA ARG A 52 -5.45 -0.05 0.92
C ARG A 52 -4.29 -0.23 -0.07
N TYR A 53 -3.08 -0.45 0.44
CA TYR A 53 -1.92 -0.71 -0.40
C TYR A 53 -2.07 -1.99 -1.23
N ILE A 54 -2.47 -3.10 -0.59
CA ILE A 54 -2.63 -4.41 -1.25
C ILE A 54 -3.75 -4.38 -2.29
N SER A 55 -4.84 -3.66 -2.02
CA SER A 55 -5.95 -3.52 -2.98
C SER A 55 -5.64 -2.57 -4.15
N GLY A 56 -4.52 -1.86 -4.13
CA GLY A 56 -4.23 -0.79 -5.08
C GLY A 56 -5.04 0.49 -4.83
N ASN A 57 -5.81 0.56 -3.74
CA ASN A 57 -6.54 1.76 -3.31
C ASN A 57 -5.62 2.67 -2.47
N TYR A 58 -4.44 2.99 -3.01
CA TYR A 58 -3.40 3.76 -2.35
C TYR A 58 -2.67 4.61 -3.40
N PHE A 59 -2.83 5.94 -3.30
CA PHE A 59 -2.32 6.91 -4.26
C PHE A 59 -1.41 7.90 -3.56
N ILE A 60 -0.28 8.26 -4.18
CA ILE A 60 0.63 9.25 -3.62
C ILE A 60 0.10 10.67 -3.84
N SER A 61 -0.58 10.93 -4.96
CA SER A 61 -1.14 12.23 -5.28
C SER A 61 -2.66 12.20 -5.30
N ASP A 62 -3.27 13.34 -4.97
CA ASP A 62 -4.71 13.56 -5.10
C ASP A 62 -5.16 13.39 -6.57
N VAL A 63 -4.34 13.88 -7.51
CA VAL A 63 -4.63 13.81 -8.95
C VAL A 63 -4.76 12.36 -9.42
N ASP A 64 -3.84 11.48 -9.01
CA ASP A 64 -3.92 10.06 -9.36
C ASP A 64 -5.18 9.40 -8.80
N ALA A 65 -5.57 9.76 -7.57
CA ALA A 65 -6.78 9.25 -6.95
C ALA A 65 -8.04 9.75 -7.67
N GLU A 66 -8.10 11.03 -8.04
CA GLU A 66 -9.21 11.62 -8.78
C GLU A 66 -9.34 11.01 -10.19
N GLU A 67 -8.23 10.85 -10.92
CA GLU A 67 -8.23 10.17 -12.22
C GLU A 67 -8.70 8.72 -12.12
N ALA A 68 -8.27 8.00 -11.08
CA ALA A 68 -8.72 6.64 -10.83
C ALA A 68 -10.23 6.59 -10.54
N ALA A 69 -10.74 7.54 -9.74
CA ALA A 69 -12.16 7.65 -9.46
C ALA A 69 -12.99 7.87 -10.73
N GLU A 70 -12.59 8.78 -11.61
CA GLU A 70 -13.29 9.03 -12.87
C GLU A 70 -13.27 7.80 -13.79
N LYS A 71 -12.11 7.15 -13.95
CA LYS A 71 -12.01 5.91 -14.75
C LYS A 71 -12.92 4.80 -14.22
N ILE A 72 -13.00 4.63 -12.90
CA ILE A 72 -13.91 3.63 -12.30
C ILE A 72 -15.37 4.01 -12.57
N LYS A 73 -15.76 5.28 -12.39
CA LYS A 73 -17.13 5.75 -12.68
C LYS A 73 -17.50 5.52 -14.14
N GLU A 74 -16.60 5.81 -15.08
CA GLU A 74 -16.82 5.56 -16.51
C GLU A 74 -17.02 4.08 -16.82
N LEU A 75 -16.18 3.21 -16.26
CA LEU A 75 -16.32 1.75 -16.41
C LEU A 75 -17.64 1.24 -15.85
N LEU A 76 -18.06 1.72 -14.67
CA LEU A 76 -19.33 1.32 -14.07
C LEU A 76 -20.54 1.75 -14.92
N LYS A 77 -20.50 2.93 -15.54
CA LYS A 77 -21.54 3.38 -16.49
C LYS A 77 -21.62 2.48 -17.73
N GLN A 78 -20.51 1.91 -18.19
CA GLN A 78 -20.51 0.98 -19.32
C GLN A 78 -21.11 -0.38 -18.96
N ILE A 79 -20.93 -0.82 -17.70
CA ILE A 79 -21.44 -2.10 -17.20
C ILE A 79 -22.91 -2.02 -16.80
N ASN A 80 -23.36 -0.87 -16.29
CA ASN A 80 -24.72 -0.61 -15.86
C ASN A 80 -25.32 0.61 -16.60
N PRO A 81 -25.67 0.46 -17.88
CA PRO A 81 -26.14 1.55 -18.74
C PRO A 81 -27.54 2.07 -18.38
#